data_AF-A0A2V6LAD4-F1
#
_entry.id   AF-A0A2V6LAD4-F1
#
_cell.length_a   1.000
_cell.length_b   1.000
_cell.length_c   1.000
_cell.angle_alpha   90.00
_cell.angle_beta   90.00
_cell.angle_gamma   90.00
#
_symmetry.space_group_name_H-M   'P 1'
#
loop_
_entity.id
_entity.type
_entity.pdbx_description
1 polymer ?
#
loop_
_entity_poly.entity_id
_entity_poly.type
_entity_poly.pdbx_seq_one_letter_code
_entity_poly.pdbx_strand_id
1 'polypeptide(L)'
;MDFSSVRKAHVLPANFRFWPDLSVKSGRQYFLIHQLGSSNIPERVRRAARQIKTLSKVSIIIHSPLSKQFDSRAYASAVLEDCIQLRTGLLLETQDGCFLVLPPRYRVPRRKRSQIEHGHIPSWVIERLKQSKGFSPYLSRCIQRFAERYSRLTKQAPSYSREAHALYTFVDEICEGDRRLFFPIHRLQALQAFERSRANVHARDHFFHTFNDLFIGLLILGDLFAGRKNTARPDRFLEDPRDIAKLRFCETLWILTCLFHDPGYLAESPWSTFYFTLGLEHTAEDDASLPNSMKLAIQRAWKGEFTAARKDLLDLFRRISDRWVPASIGSDVTLKFDAALETAYFDGGRLSHSIVSGLSLIQLCRTDTAKKSVHYDAVKALVASEIAAFSMIFHDQRCQIRLEECGLPPLPFEELPYASMLMFADALQDDRREISTATFPRIGVLTSLTVEPEEALVKARVSLPQNRRPAWPFMIAEYESVTRWINRRSETKFIIDYWSETGLILRRS
;
A
#
# COMPACT_ATOMS: atom_id res chain seq x y z
N MET A 1 -21.32 -15.65 3.61
CA MET A 1 -21.79 -16.40 2.42
C MET A 1 -20.57 -16.64 1.57
N ASP A 2 -20.24 -17.91 1.33
CA ASP A 2 -19.18 -18.29 0.40
C ASP A 2 -19.77 -18.28 -1.02
N PHE A 3 -19.33 -17.34 -1.85
CA PHE A 3 -19.78 -17.18 -3.24
C PHE A 3 -18.96 -18.03 -4.22
N SER A 4 -17.98 -18.80 -3.75
CA SER A 4 -17.12 -19.63 -4.61
C SER A 4 -17.85 -20.81 -5.27
N SER A 5 -19.03 -21.19 -4.75
CA SER A 5 -19.76 -22.42 -5.17
C SER A 5 -21.02 -22.16 -6.01
N VAL A 6 -21.06 -21.07 -6.75
CA VAL A 6 -22.25 -20.66 -7.52
C VAL A 6 -22.52 -21.62 -8.70
N ARG A 7 -23.42 -22.59 -8.51
CA ARG A 7 -24.03 -23.42 -9.56
C ARG A 7 -25.52 -23.09 -9.73
N LYS A 8 -25.96 -23.12 -11.00
CA LYS A 8 -27.26 -22.66 -11.54
C LYS A 8 -28.48 -23.31 -10.87
N ALA A 9 -29.39 -22.50 -10.33
CA ALA A 9 -30.78 -22.89 -10.11
C ALA A 9 -31.73 -21.72 -10.46
N HIS A 10 -32.45 -21.82 -11.57
CA HIS A 10 -33.49 -20.87 -11.95
C HIS A 10 -34.77 -21.15 -11.13
N VAL A 11 -34.87 -20.56 -9.94
CA VAL A 11 -36.12 -20.57 -9.17
C VAL A 11 -36.54 -19.11 -8.96
N LEU A 12 -37.33 -18.58 -9.91
CA LEU A 12 -37.94 -17.26 -9.81
C LEU A 12 -39.34 -17.38 -9.17
N PRO A 13 -39.79 -16.41 -8.36
CA PRO A 13 -41.19 -16.32 -7.94
C PRO A 13 -42.13 -16.24 -9.16
N ALA A 14 -43.32 -16.83 -9.06
CA ALA A 14 -44.36 -16.68 -10.09
C ALA A 14 -44.67 -15.19 -10.34
N ASN A 15 -44.84 -14.81 -11.62
CA ASN A 15 -45.10 -13.44 -12.10
C ASN A 15 -43.91 -12.46 -12.07
N PHE A 16 -42.68 -12.93 -11.83
CA PHE A 16 -41.51 -12.07 -11.83
C PHE A 16 -40.95 -11.83 -13.25
N ARG A 17 -41.14 -10.61 -13.80
CA ARG A 17 -40.77 -10.24 -15.19
C ARG A 17 -39.28 -9.91 -15.41
N PHE A 18 -38.42 -10.23 -14.46
CA PHE A 18 -36.97 -9.98 -14.55
C PHE A 18 -36.22 -11.31 -14.66
N TRP A 19 -35.39 -11.40 -15.70
CA TRP A 19 -34.49 -12.53 -15.95
C TRP A 19 -33.08 -12.14 -15.46
N PRO A 20 -32.67 -12.54 -14.24
CA PRO A 20 -31.30 -12.35 -13.82
C PRO A 20 -30.37 -13.23 -14.63
N ASP A 21 -29.11 -12.80 -14.72
CA ASP A 21 -28.05 -13.62 -15.32
C ASP A 21 -27.83 -14.89 -14.48
N LEU A 22 -28.09 -14.79 -13.17
CA LEU A 22 -27.95 -15.90 -12.22
C LEU A 22 -28.89 -15.73 -11.02
N SER A 23 -29.41 -16.84 -10.49
CA SER A 23 -30.15 -16.86 -9.22
C SER A 23 -29.51 -17.83 -8.23
N VAL A 24 -29.32 -17.36 -7.00
CA VAL A 24 -28.76 -18.13 -5.89
C VAL A 24 -29.76 -18.14 -4.74
N LYS A 25 -30.08 -19.32 -4.21
CA LYS A 25 -30.89 -19.46 -3.01
C LYS A 25 -30.00 -19.80 -1.82
N SER A 26 -30.07 -19.01 -0.76
CA SER A 26 -29.43 -19.30 0.53
C SER A 26 -30.48 -19.31 1.63
N GLY A 27 -30.75 -20.50 2.18
CA GLY A 27 -31.87 -20.72 3.10
C GLY A 27 -33.21 -20.29 2.49
N ARG A 28 -33.82 -19.25 3.07
CA ARG A 28 -35.11 -18.67 2.62
C ARG A 28 -34.95 -17.44 1.73
N GLN A 29 -33.74 -16.97 1.48
CA GLN A 29 -33.46 -15.79 0.66
C GLN A 29 -33.07 -16.18 -0.77
N TYR A 30 -33.58 -15.40 -1.72
CA TYR A 30 -33.24 -15.47 -3.14
C TYR A 30 -32.41 -14.26 -3.52
N PHE A 31 -31.23 -14.49 -4.08
CA PHE A 31 -30.35 -13.47 -4.63
C PHE A 31 -30.40 -13.55 -6.16
N LEU A 32 -30.86 -12.48 -6.79
CA LEU A 32 -30.91 -12.32 -8.22
C LEU A 32 -29.70 -11.50 -8.64
N ILE A 33 -28.76 -12.12 -9.34
CA ILE A 33 -27.48 -11.52 -9.68
C ILE A 33 -27.54 -11.00 -11.10
N HIS A 34 -27.18 -9.73 -11.26
CA HIS A 34 -27.04 -9.08 -12.56
C HIS A 34 -25.59 -8.67 -12.79
N GLN A 35 -24.99 -9.15 -13.87
CA GLN A 35 -23.63 -8.82 -14.27
C GLN A 35 -23.60 -7.53 -15.08
N LEU A 36 -22.73 -6.61 -14.70
CA LEU A 36 -22.51 -5.36 -15.42
C LEU A 36 -21.82 -5.62 -16.75
N GLY A 37 -22.44 -5.16 -17.84
CA GLY A 37 -21.82 -5.02 -19.16
C GLY A 37 -21.37 -3.59 -19.48
N SER A 38 -21.66 -2.62 -18.62
CA SER A 38 -21.26 -1.21 -18.74
C SER A 38 -21.19 -0.56 -17.36
N SER A 39 -20.71 0.68 -17.29
CA SER A 39 -20.59 1.47 -16.06
C SER A 39 -21.95 1.95 -15.49
N ASN A 40 -23.08 1.45 -16.00
CA ASN A 40 -24.42 1.86 -15.60
C ASN A 40 -25.32 0.65 -15.32
N ILE A 41 -26.19 0.77 -14.31
CA ILE A 41 -27.26 -0.22 -14.07
C ILE A 41 -28.36 -0.04 -15.13
N PRO A 42 -28.67 -1.07 -15.95
CA PRO A 42 -29.73 -1.00 -16.96
C PRO A 42 -31.11 -0.69 -16.37
N GLU A 43 -31.94 0.10 -17.07
CA GLU A 43 -33.25 0.53 -16.57
C GLU A 43 -34.18 -0.66 -16.22
N ARG A 44 -34.06 -1.78 -16.94
CA ARG A 44 -34.80 -3.03 -16.62
C ARG A 44 -34.50 -3.53 -15.20
N VAL A 45 -33.24 -3.43 -14.75
CA VAL A 45 -32.79 -3.84 -13.41
C VAL A 45 -33.26 -2.82 -12.38
N ARG A 46 -33.19 -1.52 -12.70
CA ARG A 46 -33.71 -0.45 -11.83
C ARG A 46 -35.21 -0.63 -11.54
N ARG A 47 -36.01 -0.95 -12.57
CA ARG A 47 -37.44 -1.25 -12.42
C ARG A 47 -37.67 -2.49 -11.56
N ALA A 48 -36.91 -3.56 -11.78
CA ALA A 48 -37.00 -4.78 -10.97
C ALA A 48 -36.66 -4.51 -9.49
N ALA A 49 -35.63 -3.72 -9.21
CA ALA A 49 -35.25 -3.34 -7.85
C ALA A 49 -36.36 -2.53 -7.14
N ARG A 50 -37.05 -1.63 -7.86
CA ARG A 50 -38.22 -0.91 -7.33
C ARG A 50 -39.38 -1.86 -7.01
N GLN A 51 -39.63 -2.87 -7.85
CA GLN A 51 -40.69 -3.86 -7.64
C GLN A 51 -40.40 -4.83 -6.48
N ILE A 52 -39.14 -5.26 -6.32
CA ILE A 52 -38.73 -6.20 -5.25
C ILE A 52 -38.78 -5.57 -3.85
N LYS A 53 -38.87 -4.24 -3.71
CA LYS A 53 -38.92 -3.59 -2.39
C LYS A 53 -40.01 -4.17 -1.45
N THR A 54 -41.07 -4.76 -2.00
CA THR A 54 -42.17 -5.42 -1.27
C THR A 54 -41.91 -6.90 -0.94
N LEU A 55 -40.95 -7.55 -1.61
CA LEU A 55 -40.63 -8.96 -1.45
C LEU A 55 -39.47 -9.16 -0.47
N SER A 56 -39.78 -9.34 0.80
CA SER A 56 -38.78 -9.42 1.89
C SER A 56 -37.75 -10.54 1.72
N LYS A 57 -38.03 -11.59 0.95
CA LYS A 57 -37.15 -12.75 0.70
C LYS A 57 -36.32 -12.66 -0.58
N VAL A 58 -36.50 -11.63 -1.41
CA VAL A 58 -35.79 -11.48 -2.68
C VAL A 58 -34.89 -10.25 -2.62
N SER A 59 -33.66 -10.39 -3.12
CA SER A 59 -32.65 -9.35 -3.17
C SER A 59 -31.98 -9.36 -4.54
N ILE A 60 -31.68 -8.17 -5.09
CA ILE A 60 -30.82 -8.06 -6.28
C ILE A 60 -29.38 -7.77 -5.81
N ILE A 61 -28.42 -8.42 -6.45
CA ILE A 61 -27.00 -8.11 -6.34
C ILE A 61 -26.51 -7.69 -7.73
N ILE A 62 -25.90 -6.50 -7.80
CA ILE A 62 -25.17 -6.05 -8.98
C ILE A 62 -23.76 -6.62 -8.88
N HIS A 63 -23.30 -7.30 -9.91
CA HIS A 63 -21.99 -7.91 -9.99
C HIS A 63 -21.13 -7.13 -11.00
N SER A 64 -20.02 -6.56 -10.53
CA SER A 64 -18.98 -5.98 -11.37
C SER A 64 -17.92 -7.06 -11.64
N PRO A 65 -17.96 -7.71 -12.82
CA PRO A 65 -17.14 -8.89 -13.09
C PRO A 65 -15.70 -8.52 -13.40
N LEU A 66 -14.76 -9.45 -13.15
CA LEU A 66 -13.39 -9.33 -13.64
C LEU A 66 -13.39 -9.34 -15.17
N SER A 67 -12.71 -8.37 -15.78
CA SER A 67 -12.65 -8.22 -17.23
C SER A 67 -11.24 -7.84 -17.68
N LYS A 68 -10.85 -8.32 -18.87
CA LYS A 68 -9.63 -7.88 -19.55
C LYS A 68 -9.79 -6.53 -20.24
N GLN A 69 -11.03 -6.11 -20.50
CA GLN A 69 -11.33 -4.91 -21.28
C GLN A 69 -11.56 -3.66 -20.42
N PHE A 70 -11.92 -3.83 -19.14
CA PHE A 70 -12.26 -2.74 -18.25
C PHE A 70 -11.92 -3.08 -16.79
N ASP A 71 -11.65 -2.05 -15.99
CA ASP A 71 -11.41 -2.20 -14.55
C ASP A 71 -12.73 -2.41 -13.80
N SER A 72 -12.90 -3.59 -13.21
CA SER A 72 -14.08 -3.95 -12.43
C SER A 72 -14.30 -3.03 -11.23
N ARG A 73 -13.23 -2.46 -10.65
CA ARG A 73 -13.31 -1.50 -9.54
C ARG A 73 -13.95 -0.19 -9.99
N ALA A 74 -13.61 0.28 -11.20
CA ALA A 74 -14.19 1.48 -11.79
C ALA A 74 -15.69 1.30 -12.09
N TYR A 75 -16.09 0.13 -12.59
CA TYR A 75 -17.52 -0.16 -12.83
C TYR A 75 -18.30 -0.25 -11.52
N ALA A 76 -17.76 -0.95 -10.51
CA ALA A 76 -18.36 -1.01 -9.18
C ALA A 76 -18.49 0.39 -8.55
N SER A 77 -17.47 1.23 -8.72
CA SER A 77 -17.45 2.62 -8.25
C SER A 77 -18.56 3.46 -8.89
N ALA A 78 -18.72 3.35 -10.22
CA ALA A 78 -19.70 4.11 -10.98
C ALA A 78 -21.15 3.82 -10.55
N VAL A 79 -21.47 2.56 -10.20
CA VAL A 79 -22.84 2.15 -9.85
C VAL A 79 -23.14 2.14 -8.35
N LEU A 80 -22.17 2.50 -7.50
CA LEU A 80 -22.28 2.32 -6.05
C LEU A 80 -23.41 3.15 -5.44
N GLU A 81 -23.57 4.40 -5.84
CA GLU A 81 -24.65 5.27 -5.36
C GLU A 81 -26.03 4.77 -5.81
N ASP A 82 -26.13 4.30 -7.04
CA ASP A 82 -27.36 3.70 -7.55
C ASP A 82 -27.75 2.46 -6.75
N CYS A 83 -26.78 1.62 -6.39
CA CYS A 83 -27.02 0.45 -5.56
C CYS A 83 -27.58 0.83 -4.19
N ILE A 84 -27.05 1.88 -3.56
CA ILE A 84 -27.55 2.40 -2.28
C ILE A 84 -28.99 2.89 -2.43
N GLN A 85 -29.29 3.70 -3.46
CA GLN A 85 -30.63 4.26 -3.70
C GLN A 85 -31.67 3.17 -4.00
N LEU A 86 -31.27 2.16 -4.78
CA LEU A 86 -32.11 1.03 -5.17
C LEU A 86 -32.19 -0.05 -4.09
N ARG A 87 -31.37 0.03 -3.03
CA ARG A 87 -31.25 -0.98 -1.96
C ARG A 87 -30.81 -2.35 -2.47
N THR A 88 -30.00 -2.39 -3.52
CA THR A 88 -29.40 -3.61 -4.06
C THR A 88 -28.05 -3.87 -3.41
N GLY A 89 -27.58 -5.12 -3.47
CA GLY A 89 -26.20 -5.45 -3.15
C GLY A 89 -25.26 -5.08 -4.30
N LEU A 90 -23.97 -4.99 -4.00
CA LEU A 90 -22.89 -4.78 -4.97
C LEU A 90 -21.76 -5.76 -4.65
N LEU A 91 -21.42 -6.59 -5.63
CA LEU A 91 -20.31 -7.54 -5.60
C LEU A 91 -19.26 -7.06 -6.60
N LEU A 92 -18.01 -7.04 -6.17
CA LEU A 92 -16.83 -6.72 -6.98
C LEU A 92 -16.03 -8.01 -7.18
N GLU A 93 -15.71 -8.36 -8.42
CA GLU A 93 -14.79 -9.44 -8.73
C GLU A 93 -13.46 -8.87 -9.22
N THR A 94 -12.37 -9.37 -8.65
CA THR A 94 -11.00 -9.07 -9.07
C THR A 94 -10.25 -10.39 -9.32
N GLN A 95 -8.97 -10.31 -9.73
CA GLN A 95 -8.11 -11.50 -9.86
C GLN A 95 -8.01 -12.31 -8.56
N ASP A 96 -8.18 -11.58 -7.47
CA ASP A 96 -8.13 -11.99 -6.10
C ASP A 96 -9.47 -12.63 -5.63
N GLY A 97 -10.52 -12.59 -6.44
CA GLY A 97 -11.81 -13.20 -6.13
C GLY A 97 -12.95 -12.20 -5.95
N CYS A 98 -14.04 -12.66 -5.32
CA CYS A 98 -15.28 -11.89 -5.20
C CYS A 98 -15.44 -11.26 -3.81
N PHE A 99 -15.64 -9.93 -3.78
CA PHE A 99 -15.78 -9.13 -2.56
C PHE A 99 -17.11 -8.41 -2.52
N LEU A 100 -17.79 -8.49 -1.38
CA LEU A 100 -19.06 -7.81 -1.18
C LEU A 100 -18.80 -6.34 -0.81
N VAL A 101 -19.05 -5.41 -1.75
CA VAL A 101 -18.92 -3.97 -1.47
C VAL A 101 -20.12 -3.47 -0.65
N LEU A 102 -21.33 -3.92 -1.01
CA LEU A 102 -22.57 -3.56 -0.33
C LEU A 102 -23.49 -4.78 -0.20
N PRO A 103 -24.03 -5.09 0.98
CA PRO A 103 -25.07 -6.08 1.13
C PRO A 103 -26.40 -5.52 0.60
N PRO A 104 -27.33 -6.38 0.17
CA PRO A 104 -28.67 -5.95 -0.16
C PRO A 104 -29.32 -5.19 0.99
N ARG A 105 -30.07 -4.13 0.66
CA ARG A 105 -30.76 -3.26 1.63
C ARG A 105 -29.86 -2.54 2.63
N TYR A 106 -28.56 -2.46 2.34
CA TYR A 106 -27.62 -1.68 3.14
C TYR A 106 -28.07 -0.24 3.29
N ARG A 107 -27.89 0.30 4.50
CA ARG A 107 -28.09 1.73 4.80
C ARG A 107 -26.75 2.27 5.26
N VAL A 108 -26.20 3.21 4.49
CA VAL A 108 -24.92 3.83 4.80
C VAL A 108 -25.01 4.53 6.16
N PRO A 109 -24.14 4.18 7.13
CA PRO A 109 -24.06 4.91 8.39
C PRO A 109 -23.76 6.39 8.17
N ARG A 110 -24.29 7.26 9.03
CA ARG A 110 -23.91 8.69 9.00
C ARG A 110 -22.44 8.80 9.38
N ARG A 111 -21.70 9.68 8.68
CA ARG A 111 -20.33 10.06 9.08
C ARG A 111 -20.36 10.59 10.51
N LYS A 112 -19.48 10.05 11.36
CA LYS A 112 -19.32 10.54 12.72
C LYS A 112 -18.74 11.95 12.64
N ARG A 113 -19.36 12.89 13.35
CA ARG A 113 -18.75 14.22 13.53
C ARG A 113 -17.48 14.04 14.36
N SER A 114 -16.43 14.76 13.98
CA SER A 114 -15.13 14.68 14.61
C SER A 114 -14.58 16.09 14.82
N GLN A 115 -13.80 16.25 15.89
CA GLN A 115 -12.90 17.41 16.01
C GLN A 115 -11.90 17.40 14.85
N ILE A 116 -11.47 18.58 14.44
CA ILE A 116 -10.42 18.76 13.43
C ILE A 116 -9.07 18.72 14.15
N GLU A 117 -8.13 17.94 13.63
CA GLU A 117 -6.71 17.97 13.99
C GLU A 117 -5.92 18.76 12.94
N HIS A 118 -4.75 19.23 13.35
CA HIS A 118 -3.82 20.00 12.53
C HIS A 118 -2.58 19.17 12.20
N GLY A 119 -2.00 19.42 11.02
CA GLY A 119 -0.86 18.68 10.48
C GLY A 119 -1.29 17.52 9.57
N HIS A 120 -0.32 16.68 9.21
CA HIS A 120 -0.48 15.51 8.37
C HIS A 120 -0.13 14.20 9.09
N ILE A 121 -0.06 14.16 10.43
CA ILE A 121 0.14 12.93 11.20
C ILE A 121 -0.86 12.89 12.36
N PRO A 122 -1.66 11.81 12.49
CA PRO A 122 -2.65 11.70 13.56
C PRO A 122 -2.02 11.79 14.96
N SER A 123 -2.60 12.61 15.83
CA SER A 123 -2.08 12.82 17.19
C SER A 123 -1.96 11.51 17.99
N TRP A 124 -2.90 10.58 17.78
CA TRP A 124 -2.92 9.29 18.44
C TRP A 124 -1.74 8.39 18.03
N VAL A 125 -1.26 8.50 16.78
CA VAL A 125 -0.09 7.75 16.30
C VAL A 125 1.15 8.22 17.06
N ILE A 126 1.32 9.54 17.15
CA ILE A 126 2.43 10.16 17.89
C ILE A 126 2.40 9.79 19.38
N GLU A 127 1.22 9.87 20.01
CA GLU A 127 1.09 9.51 21.43
C GLU A 127 1.37 8.04 21.69
N ARG A 128 0.94 7.14 20.81
CA ARG A 128 1.23 5.72 20.95
C ARG A 128 2.72 5.42 20.72
N LEU A 129 3.36 6.08 19.76
CA LEU A 129 4.80 5.93 19.54
C LEU A 129 5.62 6.34 20.78
N LYS A 130 5.23 7.43 21.45
CA LYS A 130 5.87 7.85 22.72
C LYS A 130 5.74 6.82 23.83
N GLN A 131 4.64 6.08 23.85
CA GLN A 131 4.33 5.08 24.88
C GLN A 131 4.93 3.70 24.58
N SER A 132 5.36 3.45 23.35
CA SER A 132 6.01 2.21 22.95
C SER A 132 7.33 2.00 23.71
N LYS A 133 7.51 0.79 24.23
CA LYS A 133 8.69 0.40 25.01
C LYS A 133 9.64 -0.51 24.27
N GLY A 134 9.25 -1.01 23.09
CA GLY A 134 10.03 -1.99 22.36
C GLY A 134 11.10 -1.41 21.44
N PHE A 135 11.40 -0.11 21.49
CA PHE A 135 12.41 0.54 20.65
C PHE A 135 13.80 0.56 21.30
N SER A 136 14.84 0.75 20.47
CA SER A 136 16.16 1.10 20.96
C SER A 136 16.12 2.39 21.78
N PRO A 137 16.96 2.54 22.82
CA PRO A 137 17.01 3.77 23.62
C PRO A 137 17.27 5.02 22.79
N TYR A 138 18.01 4.88 21.67
CA TYR A 138 18.26 5.98 20.75
C TYR A 138 16.99 6.41 20.02
N LEU A 139 16.28 5.47 19.39
CA LEU A 139 15.04 5.76 18.66
C LEU A 139 13.96 6.32 19.59
N SER A 140 13.81 5.77 20.80
CA SER A 140 12.87 6.30 21.81
C SER A 140 13.12 7.80 22.09
N ARG A 141 14.39 8.21 22.23
CA ARG A 141 14.72 9.64 22.45
C ARG A 141 14.41 10.50 21.23
N CYS A 142 14.69 10.01 20.01
CA CYS A 142 14.35 10.74 18.78
C CYS A 142 12.83 10.92 18.65
N ILE A 143 12.04 9.88 18.91
CA ILE A 143 10.57 9.94 18.89
C ILE A 143 10.04 10.93 19.93
N GLN A 144 10.57 10.91 21.17
CA GLN A 144 10.15 11.86 22.22
C GLN A 144 10.40 13.31 21.79
N ARG A 145 11.61 13.63 21.31
CA ARG A 145 11.94 14.97 20.83
C ARG A 145 11.08 15.41 19.65
N PHE A 146 10.88 14.52 18.67
CA PHE A 146 10.01 14.79 17.53
C PHE A 146 8.58 15.07 17.99
N ALA A 147 8.02 14.22 18.85
CA ALA A 147 6.65 14.36 19.30
C ALA A 147 6.40 15.66 20.07
N GLU A 148 7.33 16.07 20.93
CA GLU A 148 7.25 17.37 21.60
C GLU A 148 7.28 18.54 20.61
N ARG A 149 8.17 18.49 19.62
CA ARG A 149 8.29 19.51 18.57
C ARG A 149 7.01 19.57 17.71
N TYR A 150 6.52 18.41 17.29
CA TYR A 150 5.36 18.25 16.43
C TYR A 150 4.06 18.66 17.13
N SER A 151 3.87 18.27 18.40
CA SER A 151 2.72 18.70 19.21
C SER A 151 2.66 20.23 19.38
N ARG A 152 3.81 20.89 19.58
CA ARG A 152 3.86 22.37 19.64
C ARG A 152 3.52 22.99 18.29
N LEU A 153 4.02 22.41 17.19
CA LEU A 153 3.81 22.88 15.83
C LEU A 153 2.34 22.77 15.40
N THR A 154 1.65 21.71 15.81
CA THR A 154 0.27 21.37 15.43
C THR A 154 -0.78 21.89 16.41
N LYS A 155 -0.43 22.78 17.34
CA LYS A 155 -1.44 23.54 18.13
C LYS A 155 -2.35 24.39 17.24
N GLN A 156 -1.86 24.74 16.06
CA GLN A 156 -2.58 25.41 14.98
C GLN A 156 -2.19 24.73 13.67
N ALA A 157 -2.93 24.96 12.59
CA ALA A 157 -2.58 24.43 11.26
C ALA A 157 -1.17 24.91 10.85
N PRO A 158 -0.18 24.00 10.72
CA PRO A 158 1.15 24.39 10.28
C PRO A 158 1.16 24.65 8.77
N SER A 159 2.13 25.44 8.31
CA SER A 159 2.44 25.49 6.88
C SER A 159 3.19 24.25 6.46
N TYR A 160 3.00 23.82 5.20
CA TYR A 160 3.69 22.68 4.60
C TYR A 160 5.20 22.69 4.87
N SER A 161 5.88 23.84 4.61
CA SER A 161 7.32 23.97 4.80
C SER A 161 7.75 23.78 6.26
N ARG A 162 6.98 24.30 7.22
CA ARG A 162 7.33 24.19 8.66
C ARG A 162 7.18 22.74 9.14
N GLU A 163 6.13 22.07 8.68
CA GLU A 163 5.89 20.68 9.03
C GLU A 163 6.92 19.75 8.40
N ALA A 164 7.21 19.91 7.11
CA ALA A 164 8.26 19.17 6.44
C ALA A 164 9.65 19.39 7.08
N HIS A 165 9.95 20.61 7.53
CA HIS A 165 11.20 20.88 8.26
C HIS A 165 11.29 20.09 9.58
N ALA A 166 10.19 19.97 10.32
CA ALA A 166 10.16 19.15 11.54
C ALA A 166 10.42 17.67 11.24
N LEU A 167 9.93 17.17 10.10
CA LEU A 167 10.16 15.82 9.62
C LEU A 167 11.60 15.59 9.15
N TYR A 168 12.18 16.50 8.37
CA TYR A 168 13.61 16.40 8.01
C TYR A 168 14.51 16.42 9.23
N THR A 169 14.22 17.28 10.21
CA THR A 169 14.99 17.28 11.45
C THR A 169 14.89 15.93 12.17
N PHE A 170 13.72 15.29 12.16
CA PHE A 170 13.57 13.94 12.70
C PHE A 170 14.36 12.90 11.90
N VAL A 171 14.34 12.96 10.56
CA VAL A 171 15.12 12.09 9.67
C VAL A 171 16.61 12.21 9.94
N ASP A 172 17.14 13.43 10.00
CA ASP A 172 18.55 13.68 10.29
C ASP A 172 18.91 13.09 11.67
N GLU A 173 18.07 13.29 12.69
CA GLU A 173 18.29 12.73 14.03
C GLU A 173 18.29 11.19 14.04
N ILE A 174 17.40 10.52 13.30
CA ILE A 174 17.35 9.03 13.28
C ILE A 174 18.48 8.44 12.43
N CYS A 175 18.87 9.07 11.31
CA CYS A 175 19.97 8.60 10.47
C CYS A 175 21.31 8.62 11.20
N GLU A 176 21.51 9.56 12.12
CA GLU A 176 22.66 9.58 13.04
C GLU A 176 22.73 8.37 14.00
N GLY A 177 21.64 7.60 14.11
CA GLY A 177 21.56 6.39 14.90
C GLY A 177 22.33 5.20 14.31
N ASP A 178 22.62 5.18 13.01
CA ASP A 178 23.49 4.18 12.39
C ASP A 178 24.41 4.81 11.33
N ARG A 179 25.50 5.41 11.81
CA ARG A 179 26.50 6.11 10.99
C ARG A 179 27.29 5.21 10.04
N ARG A 180 27.07 3.89 10.10
CA ARG A 180 27.70 2.93 9.19
C ARG A 180 27.05 2.98 7.82
N LEU A 181 25.80 3.42 7.73
CA LEU A 181 24.97 3.23 6.54
C LEU A 181 24.84 4.48 5.66
N PHE A 182 24.17 4.30 4.52
CA PHE A 182 23.90 5.33 3.53
C PHE A 182 22.43 5.75 3.57
N PHE A 183 22.18 7.06 3.68
CA PHE A 183 20.85 7.65 3.68
C PHE A 183 20.78 8.81 2.67
N PRO A 184 20.20 8.62 1.46
CA PRO A 184 20.17 9.66 0.43
C PRO A 184 19.03 10.67 0.65
N ILE A 185 19.07 11.46 1.73
CA ILE A 185 17.98 12.38 2.13
C ILE A 185 17.57 13.35 1.00
N HIS A 186 18.50 13.73 0.12
CA HIS A 186 18.21 14.57 -1.05
C HIS A 186 17.14 13.99 -1.98
N ARG A 187 16.92 12.66 -1.98
CA ARG A 187 15.85 12.02 -2.76
C ARG A 187 14.46 12.31 -2.20
N LEU A 188 14.33 12.40 -0.88
CA LEU A 188 13.10 12.87 -0.23
C LEU A 188 12.83 14.34 -0.56
N GLN A 189 13.88 15.16 -0.57
CA GLN A 189 13.79 16.57 -0.96
C GLN A 189 13.34 16.75 -2.41
N ALA A 190 13.84 15.92 -3.32
CA ALA A 190 13.41 15.93 -4.72
C ALA A 190 11.93 15.54 -4.85
N LEU A 191 11.48 14.51 -4.12
CA LEU A 191 10.06 14.09 -4.09
C LEU A 191 9.16 15.22 -3.59
N GLN A 192 9.51 15.81 -2.44
CA GLN A 192 8.79 16.94 -1.87
C GLN A 192 8.73 18.13 -2.83
N ALA A 193 9.85 18.48 -3.48
CA ALA A 193 9.91 19.59 -4.43
C ALA A 193 9.04 19.33 -5.66
N PHE A 194 9.08 18.11 -6.18
CA PHE A 194 8.27 17.66 -7.31
C PHE A 194 6.77 17.82 -7.02
N GLU A 195 6.29 17.32 -5.88
CA GLU A 195 4.87 17.39 -5.51
C GLU A 195 4.39 18.82 -5.30
N ARG A 196 5.25 19.66 -4.71
CA ARG A 196 4.95 21.08 -4.51
C ARG A 196 4.95 21.91 -5.78
N SER A 197 5.66 21.47 -6.82
CA SER A 197 5.78 22.22 -8.07
C SER A 197 4.47 22.30 -8.86
N ARG A 198 3.49 21.42 -8.56
CA ARG A 198 2.26 21.26 -9.34
C ARG A 198 2.49 20.86 -10.80
N ALA A 199 3.69 20.36 -11.13
CA ALA A 199 3.97 19.66 -12.39
C ALA A 199 3.19 18.33 -12.53
N ASN A 200 2.45 17.96 -11.50
CA ASN A 200 1.28 17.11 -11.64
C ASN A 200 0.21 17.68 -10.70
N VAL A 201 -0.80 18.34 -11.26
CA VAL A 201 -1.89 18.93 -10.47
C VAL A 201 -2.70 17.89 -9.67
N HIS A 202 -2.55 16.62 -10.01
CA HIS A 202 -3.17 15.48 -9.32
C HIS A 202 -2.15 14.67 -8.51
N ALA A 203 -0.92 15.18 -8.34
CA ALA A 203 0.08 14.55 -7.48
C ALA A 203 -0.52 14.33 -6.09
N ARG A 204 -0.36 13.10 -5.59
CA ARG A 204 -0.59 12.78 -4.19
C ARG A 204 0.60 13.28 -3.38
N ASP A 205 0.39 13.44 -2.09
CA ASP A 205 1.43 13.83 -1.14
C ASP A 205 2.24 12.61 -0.67
N HIS A 206 3.08 12.07 -1.55
CA HIS A 206 3.90 10.90 -1.21
C HIS A 206 4.95 11.26 -0.15
N PHE A 207 5.40 12.53 -0.10
CA PHE A 207 6.29 12.99 0.98
C PHE A 207 5.69 12.72 2.36
N PHE A 208 4.51 13.25 2.68
CA PHE A 208 3.90 12.99 4.00
C PHE A 208 3.39 11.55 4.15
N HIS A 209 2.97 10.91 3.06
CA HIS A 209 2.56 9.50 3.07
C HIS A 209 3.70 8.59 3.55
N THR A 210 4.91 8.73 2.99
CA THR A 210 6.12 8.01 3.42
C THR A 210 6.36 8.12 4.95
N PHE A 211 6.09 9.27 5.56
CA PHE A 211 6.22 9.45 7.01
C PHE A 211 5.09 8.79 7.81
N ASN A 212 3.86 8.82 7.30
CA ASN A 212 2.76 8.11 7.95
C ASN A 212 3.01 6.62 7.98
N ASP A 213 3.51 6.07 6.87
CA ASP A 213 3.90 4.67 6.79
C ASP A 213 5.02 4.35 7.76
N LEU A 214 6.08 5.17 7.77
CA LEU A 214 7.17 5.05 8.74
C LEU A 214 6.62 4.95 10.18
N PHE A 215 5.74 5.86 10.58
CA PHE A 215 5.18 5.89 11.93
C PHE A 215 4.24 4.71 12.24
N ILE A 216 3.41 4.31 11.29
CA ILE A 216 2.51 3.15 11.44
C ILE A 216 3.31 1.87 11.57
N GLY A 217 4.29 1.63 10.71
CA GLY A 217 5.12 0.44 10.84
C GLY A 217 6.06 0.51 12.03
N LEU A 218 6.47 1.69 12.52
CA LEU A 218 7.16 1.79 13.80
C LEU A 218 6.27 1.32 14.96
N LEU A 219 4.97 1.58 14.95
CA LEU A 219 4.05 1.00 15.94
C LEU A 219 4.05 -0.54 15.88
N ILE A 220 4.04 -1.10 14.67
CA ILE A 220 4.10 -2.55 14.46
C ILE A 220 5.45 -3.12 14.95
N LEU A 221 6.57 -2.49 14.60
CA LEU A 221 7.90 -2.90 15.06
C LEU A 221 8.05 -2.80 16.59
N GLY A 222 7.53 -1.71 17.17
CA GLY A 222 7.63 -1.45 18.60
C GLY A 222 6.95 -2.54 19.43
N ASP A 223 5.88 -3.14 18.92
CA ASP A 223 5.12 -4.17 19.63
C ASP A 223 5.53 -5.58 19.18
N LEU A 224 5.52 -5.87 17.87
CA LEU A 224 5.77 -7.21 17.33
C LEU A 224 7.27 -7.58 17.35
N PHE A 225 8.16 -6.59 17.19
CA PHE A 225 9.61 -6.82 17.06
C PHE A 225 10.37 -6.48 18.34
N ALA A 226 9.67 -6.18 19.45
CA ALA A 226 10.30 -5.89 20.74
C ALA A 226 11.28 -7.00 21.17
N GLY A 227 10.96 -8.26 20.88
CA GLY A 227 11.80 -9.43 21.18
C GLY A 227 12.61 -9.99 20.00
N ARG A 228 12.54 -9.39 18.80
CA ARG A 228 13.25 -9.90 17.62
C ARG A 228 14.76 -9.73 17.82
N LYS A 229 15.50 -10.83 17.77
CA LYS A 229 16.96 -10.83 17.83
C LYS A 229 17.54 -10.37 16.50
N ASN A 230 18.64 -9.61 16.54
CA ASN A 230 19.41 -9.21 15.36
C ASN A 230 19.95 -10.41 14.54
N THR A 231 19.87 -11.64 15.04
CA THR A 231 20.22 -12.88 14.32
C THR A 231 19.13 -13.36 13.36
N ALA A 232 17.94 -12.77 13.40
CA ALA A 232 16.87 -13.08 12.45
C ALA A 232 17.23 -12.59 11.05
N ARG A 233 16.70 -13.24 10.01
CA ARG A 233 16.80 -12.71 8.63
C ARG A 233 15.79 -11.55 8.45
N PRO A 234 16.08 -10.57 7.59
CA PRO A 234 17.37 -10.29 6.97
C PRO A 234 18.35 -9.51 7.89
N ASP A 235 17.91 -9.14 9.10
CA ASP A 235 18.62 -8.28 10.07
C ASP A 235 20.07 -8.69 10.35
N ARG A 236 20.34 -10.01 10.42
CA ARG A 236 21.68 -10.58 10.65
C ARG A 236 22.73 -10.15 9.64
N PHE A 237 22.33 -9.77 8.43
CA PHE A 237 23.28 -9.29 7.44
C PHE A 237 23.90 -7.93 7.83
N LEU A 238 23.28 -7.21 8.78
CA LEU A 238 23.77 -5.94 9.32
C LEU A 238 24.50 -6.04 10.65
N GLU A 239 24.86 -7.25 11.09
CA GLU A 239 25.65 -7.51 12.31
C GLU A 239 26.73 -6.46 12.60
N ASP A 240 26.80 -6.02 13.86
CA ASP A 240 27.72 -4.97 14.32
C ASP A 240 28.55 -5.46 15.50
N PRO A 241 29.66 -6.18 15.26
CA PRO A 241 30.51 -6.66 16.34
C PRO A 241 31.17 -5.51 17.14
N ARG A 242 31.13 -4.28 16.63
CA ARG A 242 31.75 -3.10 17.25
C ARG A 242 30.77 -2.22 18.03
N ASP A 243 29.49 -2.57 18.06
CA ASP A 243 28.42 -1.83 18.77
C ASP A 243 28.41 -0.32 18.45
N ILE A 244 28.62 0.01 17.18
CA ILE A 244 28.63 1.39 16.66
C ILE A 244 27.18 1.87 16.42
N ALA A 245 26.32 0.98 15.93
CA ALA A 245 24.91 1.27 15.67
C ALA A 245 24.14 1.44 16.99
N LYS A 246 23.47 2.59 17.11
CA LYS A 246 22.61 2.91 18.26
C LYS A 246 21.16 2.48 18.03
N LEU A 247 20.80 2.22 16.78
CA LEU A 247 19.53 1.65 16.35
C LEU A 247 19.64 0.13 16.26
N ARG A 248 18.52 -0.56 16.47
CA ARG A 248 18.43 -1.98 16.09
C ARG A 248 18.36 -2.08 14.57
N PHE A 249 18.89 -3.16 14.00
CA PHE A 249 18.93 -3.30 12.54
C PHE A 249 17.54 -3.34 11.91
N CYS A 250 16.54 -3.86 12.63
CA CYS A 250 15.16 -3.82 12.16
C CYS A 250 14.58 -2.40 12.08
N GLU A 251 14.96 -1.52 13.00
CA GLU A 251 14.58 -0.10 12.96
C GLU A 251 15.23 0.58 11.76
N THR A 252 16.52 0.31 11.56
CA THR A 252 17.27 0.89 10.45
C THR A 252 16.78 0.43 9.08
N LEU A 253 16.52 -0.87 8.91
CA LEU A 253 16.00 -1.43 7.67
C LEU A 253 14.59 -0.90 7.35
N TRP A 254 13.75 -0.72 8.37
CA TRP A 254 12.44 -0.10 8.20
C TRP A 254 12.54 1.37 7.79
N ILE A 255 13.40 2.14 8.47
CA ILE A 255 13.65 3.55 8.10
C ILE A 255 14.09 3.66 6.64
N LEU A 256 15.06 2.84 6.21
CA LEU A 256 15.51 2.82 4.82
C LEU A 256 14.40 2.39 3.84
N THR A 257 13.63 1.36 4.20
CA THR A 257 12.55 0.84 3.35
C THR A 257 11.47 1.89 3.14
N CYS A 258 10.97 2.51 4.21
CA CYS A 258 9.91 3.51 4.13
C CYS A 258 10.37 4.80 3.47
N LEU A 259 11.47 5.39 3.94
CA LEU A 259 11.87 6.72 3.49
C LEU A 259 12.21 6.78 1.99
N PHE A 260 12.49 5.63 1.36
CA PHE A 260 12.98 5.61 -0.01
C PHE A 260 12.15 4.72 -0.94
N HIS A 261 10.93 4.31 -0.58
CA HIS A 261 10.07 3.54 -1.48
C HIS A 261 9.41 4.39 -2.58
N ASP A 262 9.07 5.64 -2.27
CA ASP A 262 8.36 6.57 -3.18
C ASP A 262 9.20 7.48 -4.08
N PRO A 263 10.49 7.78 -3.85
CA PRO A 263 11.24 8.69 -4.72
C PRO A 263 11.28 8.29 -6.22
N GLY A 264 10.94 7.05 -6.55
CA GLY A 264 10.72 6.56 -7.91
C GLY A 264 9.44 7.06 -8.59
N TYR A 265 8.50 7.71 -7.89
CA TYR A 265 7.28 8.28 -8.48
C TYR A 265 7.58 9.35 -9.54
N LEU A 266 8.69 10.07 -9.40
CA LEU A 266 9.17 10.99 -10.44
C LEU A 266 9.41 10.23 -11.76
N ALA A 267 9.88 8.99 -11.71
CA ALA A 267 10.10 8.19 -12.89
C ALA A 267 8.79 7.58 -13.44
N GLU A 268 7.83 7.26 -12.57
CA GLU A 268 6.51 6.73 -12.98
C GLU A 268 5.69 7.73 -13.83
N SER A 269 5.93 9.04 -13.65
CA SER A 269 5.29 10.13 -14.42
C SER A 269 6.31 10.96 -15.23
N PRO A 270 6.86 10.44 -16.35
CA PRO A 270 7.93 11.11 -17.09
C PRO A 270 7.58 12.52 -17.59
N TRP A 271 6.35 12.73 -18.04
CA TRP A 271 5.90 14.05 -18.50
C TRP A 271 5.87 15.04 -17.34
N SER A 272 5.18 14.71 -16.24
CA SER A 272 5.20 15.53 -15.03
C SER A 272 6.63 15.87 -14.58
N THR A 273 7.56 14.92 -14.65
CA THR A 273 8.97 15.17 -14.29
C THR A 273 9.69 16.10 -15.27
N PHE A 274 9.37 16.02 -16.56
CA PHE A 274 9.86 16.98 -17.54
C PHE A 274 9.34 18.40 -17.25
N TYR A 275 8.04 18.56 -17.00
CA TYR A 275 7.45 19.87 -16.64
C TYR A 275 8.00 20.41 -15.32
N PHE A 276 8.21 19.55 -14.32
CA PHE A 276 8.89 19.92 -13.08
C PHE A 276 10.29 20.48 -13.34
N THR A 277 11.06 19.84 -14.22
CA THR A 277 12.41 20.29 -14.59
C THR A 277 12.40 21.66 -15.27
N LEU A 278 11.33 21.98 -16.00
CA LEU A 278 11.13 23.28 -16.65
C LEU A 278 10.50 24.34 -15.72
N GLY A 279 10.08 23.97 -14.51
CA GLY A 279 9.35 24.85 -13.59
C GLY A 279 7.92 25.18 -14.05
N LEU A 280 7.29 24.26 -14.77
CA LEU A 280 5.94 24.41 -15.33
C LEU A 280 4.91 23.56 -14.58
N GLU A 281 3.66 24.05 -14.52
CA GLU A 281 2.51 23.24 -14.10
C GLU A 281 2.09 22.30 -15.23
N HIS A 282 1.52 21.14 -14.88
CA HIS A 282 1.09 20.14 -15.87
C HIS A 282 -0.10 19.32 -15.40
N THR A 283 -0.97 18.97 -16.34
CA THR A 283 -2.15 18.13 -16.11
C THR A 283 -2.01 16.82 -16.87
N ALA A 284 -2.31 15.70 -16.21
CA ALA A 284 -2.14 14.36 -16.81
C ALA A 284 -3.05 14.12 -18.03
N GLU A 285 -4.04 14.98 -18.27
CA GLU A 285 -4.91 14.97 -19.45
C GLU A 285 -4.15 15.36 -20.74
N ASP A 286 -2.98 15.99 -20.59
CA ASP A 286 -2.09 16.41 -21.69
C ASP A 286 -1.08 15.32 -22.11
N ASP A 287 -1.07 14.16 -21.44
CA ASP A 287 -0.06 13.11 -21.65
C ASP A 287 -0.26 12.38 -22.99
N ALA A 288 0.54 12.77 -24.00
CA ALA A 288 0.76 11.93 -25.17
C ALA A 288 1.52 10.64 -24.79
N SER A 289 1.45 9.61 -25.64
CA SER A 289 2.28 8.41 -25.46
C SER A 289 3.76 8.78 -25.37
N LEU A 290 4.53 8.11 -24.50
CA LEU A 290 5.97 8.37 -24.36
C LEU A 290 6.68 8.30 -25.73
N PRO A 291 7.57 9.25 -26.06
CA PRO A 291 8.33 9.22 -27.29
C PRO A 291 9.22 7.97 -27.37
N ASN A 292 9.42 7.42 -28.57
CA ASN A 292 10.25 6.22 -28.76
C ASN A 292 11.69 6.39 -28.23
N SER A 293 12.27 7.59 -28.35
CA SER A 293 13.59 7.90 -27.79
C SER A 293 13.64 7.73 -26.26
N MET A 294 12.58 8.17 -25.56
CA MET A 294 12.45 8.01 -24.12
C MET A 294 12.26 6.54 -23.74
N LYS A 295 11.40 5.80 -24.45
CA LYS A 295 11.24 4.34 -24.26
C LYS A 295 12.57 3.60 -24.42
N LEU A 296 13.34 3.94 -25.46
CA LEU A 296 14.67 3.36 -25.69
C LEU A 296 15.65 3.72 -24.58
N ALA A 297 15.64 4.96 -24.08
CA ALA A 297 16.48 5.37 -22.96
C ALA A 297 16.16 4.59 -21.68
N ILE A 298 14.87 4.41 -21.37
CA ILE A 298 14.38 3.61 -20.24
C ILE A 298 14.88 2.16 -20.35
N GLN A 299 14.76 1.56 -21.53
CA GLN A 299 15.23 0.20 -21.80
C GLN A 299 16.75 0.08 -21.72
N ARG A 300 17.49 1.11 -22.17
CA ARG A 300 18.96 1.16 -22.03
C ARG A 300 19.38 1.26 -20.57
N ALA A 301 18.71 2.07 -19.76
CA ALA A 301 19.00 2.17 -18.33
C ALA A 301 18.86 0.83 -17.62
N TRP A 302 17.86 0.01 -17.98
CA TRP A 302 17.75 -1.36 -17.47
C TRP A 302 18.96 -2.24 -17.85
N LYS A 303 19.33 -2.22 -19.13
CA LYS A 303 20.38 -3.08 -19.70
C LYS A 303 21.81 -2.64 -19.39
N GLY A 304 22.02 -1.36 -19.08
CA GLY A 304 23.31 -0.76 -18.76
C GLY A 304 23.35 -0.35 -17.29
N GLU A 305 22.68 0.76 -16.98
CA GLU A 305 22.96 1.57 -15.80
C GLU A 305 22.55 0.89 -14.50
N PHE A 306 21.49 0.08 -14.54
CA PHE A 306 21.03 -0.70 -13.39
C PHE A 306 21.63 -2.10 -13.29
N THR A 307 22.54 -2.50 -14.19
CA THR A 307 23.07 -3.87 -14.23
C THR A 307 23.72 -4.31 -12.91
N ALA A 308 24.47 -3.42 -12.25
CA ALA A 308 25.10 -3.76 -10.97
C ALA A 308 24.05 -3.95 -9.86
N ALA A 309 23.12 -3.01 -9.74
CA ALA A 309 22.04 -3.09 -8.76
C ALA A 309 21.13 -4.32 -8.96
N ARG A 310 20.85 -4.70 -10.21
CA ARG A 310 20.09 -5.91 -10.54
C ARG A 310 20.82 -7.18 -10.12
N LYS A 311 22.15 -7.25 -10.32
CA LYS A 311 22.97 -8.37 -9.84
C LYS A 311 22.94 -8.47 -8.32
N ASP A 312 23.08 -7.35 -7.61
CA ASP A 312 23.02 -7.32 -6.14
C ASP A 312 21.65 -7.83 -5.63
N LEU A 313 20.55 -7.40 -6.25
CA LEU A 313 19.20 -7.89 -5.93
C LEU A 313 19.03 -9.38 -6.22
N LEU A 314 19.56 -9.87 -7.34
CA LEU A 314 19.52 -11.29 -7.69
C LEU A 314 20.32 -12.14 -6.69
N ASP A 315 21.47 -11.64 -6.23
CA ASP A 315 22.30 -12.32 -5.23
C ASP A 315 21.65 -12.30 -3.84
N LEU A 316 20.97 -11.21 -3.47
CA LEU A 316 20.13 -11.19 -2.28
C LEU A 316 18.95 -12.17 -2.40
N PHE A 317 18.27 -12.18 -3.54
CA PHE A 317 17.19 -13.09 -3.83
C PHE A 317 17.63 -14.55 -3.66
N ARG A 318 18.79 -14.94 -4.20
CA ARG A 318 19.39 -16.29 -3.98
C ARG A 318 19.58 -16.60 -2.49
N ARG A 319 20.20 -15.68 -1.74
CA ARG A 319 20.49 -15.85 -0.30
C ARG A 319 19.22 -16.05 0.56
N ILE A 320 18.10 -15.44 0.16
CA ILE A 320 16.82 -15.55 0.86
C ILE A 320 16.00 -16.75 0.36
N SER A 321 16.01 -17.01 -0.96
CA SER A 321 15.14 -17.99 -1.63
C SER A 321 15.49 -19.46 -1.35
N ASP A 322 16.73 -19.80 -0.97
CA ASP A 322 17.19 -21.17 -0.69
C ASP A 322 16.35 -21.95 0.36
N ARG A 323 15.48 -21.29 1.14
CA ARG A 323 14.53 -21.93 2.07
C ARG A 323 13.06 -21.75 1.72
N TRP A 324 12.78 -20.94 0.71
CA TRP A 324 11.44 -20.46 0.36
C TRP A 324 10.89 -21.09 -0.92
N VAL A 325 11.77 -21.55 -1.81
CA VAL A 325 11.35 -22.25 -3.04
C VAL A 325 10.91 -23.68 -2.67
N PRO A 326 9.63 -24.06 -2.86
CA PRO A 326 9.22 -25.45 -2.73
C PRO A 326 10.06 -26.32 -3.67
N ALA A 327 10.43 -27.53 -3.25
CA ALA A 327 11.25 -28.45 -4.08
C ALA A 327 10.67 -28.68 -5.49
N SER A 328 9.37 -28.47 -5.68
CA SER A 328 8.65 -28.55 -6.96
C SER A 328 8.91 -27.40 -7.93
N ILE A 329 9.49 -26.27 -7.50
CA ILE A 329 9.72 -25.08 -8.36
C ILE A 329 11.19 -25.00 -8.83
N GLY A 330 12.11 -25.75 -8.21
CA GLY A 330 13.47 -26.01 -8.71
C GLY A 330 14.41 -24.80 -8.76
N SER A 331 15.66 -25.03 -9.21
CA SER A 331 16.74 -24.03 -9.38
C SER A 331 16.47 -22.95 -10.44
N ASP A 332 15.34 -23.04 -11.16
CA ASP A 332 14.94 -22.22 -12.31
C ASP A 332 14.41 -20.83 -11.91
N VAL A 333 13.96 -20.66 -10.66
CA VAL A 333 13.35 -19.43 -10.17
C VAL A 333 14.32 -18.23 -10.17
N THR A 334 15.59 -18.49 -9.84
CA THR A 334 16.64 -17.45 -9.87
C THR A 334 16.98 -17.01 -11.30
N LEU A 335 16.74 -17.86 -12.31
CA LEU A 335 16.94 -17.52 -13.72
C LEU A 335 15.82 -16.62 -14.25
N LYS A 336 14.62 -16.71 -13.65
CA LYS A 336 13.43 -15.96 -14.04
C LYS A 336 13.28 -14.61 -13.33
N PHE A 337 13.94 -14.43 -12.18
CA PHE A 337 13.78 -13.24 -11.35
C PHE A 337 14.10 -11.93 -12.10
N ASP A 338 15.25 -11.85 -12.76
CA ASP A 338 15.66 -10.63 -13.47
C ASP A 338 14.73 -10.32 -14.65
N ALA A 339 14.30 -11.34 -15.40
CA ALA A 339 13.34 -11.19 -16.50
C ALA A 339 11.96 -10.74 -15.98
N ALA A 340 11.49 -11.28 -14.86
CA ALA A 340 10.25 -10.85 -14.22
C ALA A 340 10.33 -9.39 -13.81
N LEU A 341 11.44 -8.97 -13.18
CA LEU A 341 11.66 -7.58 -12.83
C LEU A 341 11.74 -6.67 -14.06
N GLU A 342 12.31 -7.12 -15.18
CA GLU A 342 12.33 -6.32 -16.42
C GLU A 342 10.91 -6.02 -16.91
N THR A 343 10.02 -7.03 -16.89
CA THR A 343 8.62 -6.84 -17.29
C THR A 343 7.83 -5.97 -16.32
N ALA A 344 8.17 -6.01 -15.03
CA ALA A 344 7.56 -5.15 -14.03
C ALA A 344 8.07 -3.70 -14.14
N TYR A 345 9.37 -3.53 -14.39
CA TYR A 345 10.09 -2.26 -14.46
C TYR A 345 9.43 -1.31 -15.46
N PHE A 346 9.12 -1.76 -16.68
CA PHE A 346 8.51 -0.92 -17.70
C PHE A 346 7.55 -1.72 -18.61
N ASP A 347 6.29 -1.32 -18.66
CA ASP A 347 5.23 -1.99 -19.46
C ASP A 347 5.04 -1.37 -20.85
N GLY A 348 5.90 -0.41 -21.24
CA GLY A 348 5.78 0.35 -22.48
C GLY A 348 5.07 1.70 -22.33
N GLY A 349 4.38 1.94 -21.21
CA GLY A 349 3.72 3.21 -20.89
C GLY A 349 4.15 3.82 -19.56
N ARG A 350 4.43 2.99 -18.54
CA ARG A 350 4.75 3.43 -17.18
C ARG A 350 5.88 2.62 -16.56
N LEU A 351 6.73 3.34 -15.83
CA LEU A 351 7.76 2.78 -14.97
C LEU A 351 7.17 2.37 -13.63
N SER A 352 7.70 1.32 -13.02
CA SER A 352 7.40 0.97 -11.63
C SER A 352 8.20 1.87 -10.67
N HIS A 353 7.52 2.67 -9.85
CA HIS A 353 8.19 3.51 -8.85
C HIS A 353 9.01 2.67 -7.87
N SER A 354 8.49 1.53 -7.40
CA SER A 354 9.15 0.67 -6.42
C SER A 354 10.47 0.06 -6.94
N ILE A 355 10.49 -0.41 -8.19
CA ILE A 355 11.72 -0.92 -8.82
C ILE A 355 12.72 0.23 -9.04
N VAL A 356 12.26 1.37 -9.56
CA VAL A 356 13.15 2.52 -9.79
C VAL A 356 13.74 3.02 -8.48
N SER A 357 12.93 3.15 -7.43
CA SER A 357 13.35 3.51 -6.07
C SER A 357 14.42 2.57 -5.56
N GLY A 358 14.18 1.26 -5.61
CA GLY A 358 15.12 0.25 -5.11
C GLY A 358 16.44 0.23 -5.89
N LEU A 359 16.39 0.22 -7.22
CA LEU A 359 17.59 0.23 -8.05
C LEU A 359 18.38 1.53 -7.89
N SER A 360 17.70 2.67 -7.78
CA SER A 360 18.34 3.97 -7.55
C SER A 360 19.00 4.04 -6.18
N LEU A 361 18.39 3.49 -5.13
CA LEU A 361 18.97 3.45 -3.79
C LEU A 361 20.29 2.67 -3.79
N ILE A 362 20.31 1.48 -4.38
CA ILE A 362 21.53 0.67 -4.52
C ILE A 362 22.58 1.41 -5.33
N GLN A 363 22.20 1.94 -6.50
CA GLN A 363 23.12 2.63 -7.39
C GLN A 363 23.75 3.86 -6.71
N LEU A 364 22.94 4.70 -6.05
CA LEU A 364 23.42 5.86 -5.31
C LEU A 364 24.37 5.45 -4.17
N CYS A 365 24.06 4.38 -3.43
CA CYS A 365 24.96 3.87 -2.40
C CYS A 365 26.35 3.49 -2.96
N ARG A 366 26.40 2.96 -4.19
CA ARG A 366 27.64 2.54 -4.86
C ARG A 366 28.43 3.71 -5.43
N THR A 367 27.75 4.71 -5.97
CA THR A 367 28.39 5.80 -6.73
C THR A 367 28.57 7.08 -5.93
N ASP A 368 28.02 7.19 -4.73
CA ASP A 368 28.12 8.41 -3.94
C ASP A 368 29.56 8.68 -3.49
N THR A 369 30.11 9.79 -3.98
CA THR A 369 31.48 10.25 -3.69
C THR A 369 31.52 11.30 -2.57
N ALA A 370 30.39 11.59 -1.93
CA ALA A 370 30.33 12.57 -0.86
C ALA A 370 31.13 12.12 0.37
N LYS A 371 31.60 13.09 1.17
CA LYS A 371 32.34 12.83 2.40
C LYS A 371 31.50 11.99 3.36
N LYS A 372 32.03 10.84 3.77
CA LYS A 372 31.37 9.92 4.70
C LYS A 372 31.84 10.10 6.14
N SER A 373 31.01 9.61 7.07
CA SER A 373 31.39 9.44 8.48
C SER A 373 32.62 8.53 8.60
N VAL A 374 33.44 8.74 9.64
CA VAL A 374 34.57 7.86 9.97
C VAL A 374 34.14 6.43 10.29
N HIS A 375 32.86 6.24 10.64
CA HIS A 375 32.27 4.94 10.94
C HIS A 375 31.53 4.31 9.75
N TYR A 376 31.52 4.96 8.59
CA TYR A 376 30.85 4.44 7.41
C TYR A 376 31.42 3.08 7.00
N ASP A 377 30.55 2.14 6.67
CA ASP A 377 30.90 0.80 6.23
C ASP A 377 30.21 0.55 4.89
N ALA A 378 30.98 0.60 3.80
CA ALA A 378 30.45 0.49 2.45
C ALA A 378 29.72 -0.84 2.19
N VAL A 379 30.18 -1.93 2.81
CA VAL A 379 29.57 -3.26 2.65
C VAL A 379 28.23 -3.28 3.38
N LYS A 380 28.18 -2.81 4.63
CA LYS A 380 26.93 -2.76 5.40
C LYS A 380 25.92 -1.79 4.79
N ALA A 381 26.38 -0.64 4.30
CA ALA A 381 25.53 0.34 3.61
C ALA A 381 24.91 -0.25 2.33
N LEU A 382 25.70 -0.96 1.52
CA LEU A 382 25.21 -1.62 0.32
C LEU A 382 24.21 -2.73 0.66
N VAL A 383 24.54 -3.61 1.61
CA VAL A 383 23.65 -4.70 2.06
C VAL A 383 22.33 -4.16 2.61
N ALA A 384 22.35 -3.07 3.39
CA ALA A 384 21.13 -2.43 3.89
C ALA A 384 20.28 -1.87 2.73
N SER A 385 20.93 -1.26 1.75
CA SER A 385 20.29 -0.74 0.53
C SER A 385 19.68 -1.86 -0.31
N GLU A 386 20.35 -3.01 -0.45
CA GLU A 386 19.84 -4.20 -1.12
C GLU A 386 18.57 -4.72 -0.44
N ILE A 387 18.59 -4.88 0.88
CA ILE A 387 17.44 -5.40 1.65
C ILE A 387 16.25 -4.45 1.59
N ALA A 388 16.50 -3.14 1.72
CA ALA A 388 15.46 -2.12 1.61
C ALA A 388 14.88 -2.11 0.20
N ALA A 389 15.71 -2.08 -0.85
CA ALA A 389 15.28 -2.14 -2.25
C ALA A 389 14.47 -3.39 -2.57
N PHE A 390 14.90 -4.54 -2.06
CA PHE A 390 14.17 -5.79 -2.21
C PHE A 390 12.81 -5.73 -1.51
N SER A 391 12.74 -5.13 -0.32
CA SER A 391 11.47 -4.89 0.39
C SER A 391 10.53 -3.95 -0.38
N MET A 392 11.09 -2.91 -1.00
CA MET A 392 10.33 -2.01 -1.88
C MET A 392 9.78 -2.75 -3.10
N ILE A 393 10.57 -3.59 -3.78
CA ILE A 393 10.06 -4.30 -4.96
C ILE A 393 8.88 -5.22 -4.60
N PHE A 394 8.93 -5.87 -3.44
CA PHE A 394 7.89 -6.77 -2.99
C PHE A 394 6.67 -6.07 -2.38
N HIS A 395 6.69 -4.77 -2.10
CA HIS A 395 5.48 -4.08 -1.60
C HIS A 395 4.49 -3.71 -2.71
N ASP A 396 4.99 -3.54 -3.93
CA ASP A 396 4.21 -3.06 -5.08
C ASP A 396 3.39 -4.19 -5.71
N GLN A 397 2.06 -3.97 -5.80
CA GLN A 397 1.11 -4.96 -6.32
C GLN A 397 1.39 -5.34 -7.79
N ARG A 398 1.81 -4.39 -8.63
CA ARG A 398 2.14 -4.67 -10.04
C ARG A 398 3.37 -5.56 -10.12
N CYS A 399 4.39 -5.30 -9.32
CA CYS A 399 5.60 -6.13 -9.25
C CYS A 399 5.26 -7.54 -8.77
N GLN A 400 4.48 -7.65 -7.70
CA GLN A 400 3.96 -8.90 -7.16
C GLN A 400 3.27 -9.77 -8.22
N ILE A 401 2.35 -9.20 -8.99
CA ILE A 401 1.63 -9.91 -10.06
C ILE A 401 2.61 -10.46 -11.11
N ARG A 402 3.59 -9.65 -11.55
CA ARG A 402 4.59 -10.08 -12.55
C ARG A 402 5.51 -11.17 -12.02
N LEU A 403 5.91 -11.07 -10.75
CA LEU A 403 6.71 -12.10 -10.09
C LEU A 403 5.92 -13.41 -10.02
N GLU A 404 4.64 -13.36 -9.62
CA GLU A 404 3.77 -14.54 -9.59
C GLU A 404 3.54 -15.18 -10.97
N GLU A 405 3.30 -14.37 -12.00
CA GLU A 405 3.20 -14.84 -13.40
C GLU A 405 4.46 -15.58 -13.85
N CYS A 406 5.61 -15.22 -13.30
CA CYS A 406 6.90 -15.85 -13.55
C CYS A 406 7.20 -17.04 -12.60
N GLY A 407 6.24 -17.42 -11.75
CA GLY A 407 6.34 -18.57 -10.83
C GLY A 407 7.00 -18.25 -9.48
N LEU A 408 7.19 -16.97 -9.13
CA LEU A 408 7.69 -16.53 -7.83
C LEU A 408 6.50 -16.33 -6.88
N PRO A 409 6.32 -17.17 -5.84
CA PRO A 409 5.18 -17.00 -4.92
C PRO A 409 5.32 -15.73 -4.05
N PRO A 410 4.37 -15.46 -3.13
CA PRO A 410 4.54 -14.47 -2.06
C PRO A 410 5.63 -14.87 -1.06
N LEU A 411 6.42 -13.89 -0.61
CA LEU A 411 7.37 -14.06 0.51
C LEU A 411 6.62 -13.96 1.85
N PRO A 412 6.85 -14.88 2.80
CA PRO A 412 6.27 -14.77 4.13
C PRO A 412 6.85 -13.57 4.89
N PHE A 413 6.04 -12.99 5.75
CA PHE A 413 6.38 -11.90 6.65
C PHE A 413 7.65 -12.20 7.46
N GLU A 414 7.83 -13.43 7.91
CA GLU A 414 8.95 -13.82 8.76
C GLU A 414 10.32 -13.69 8.05
N GLU A 415 10.35 -13.87 6.72
CA GLU A 415 11.55 -13.81 5.88
C GLU A 415 11.83 -12.40 5.34
N LEU A 416 10.79 -11.66 4.95
CA LEU A 416 10.90 -10.28 4.47
C LEU A 416 9.84 -9.38 5.11
N PRO A 417 10.00 -9.05 6.41
CA PRO A 417 8.96 -8.36 7.15
C PRO A 417 8.69 -6.97 6.63
N TYR A 418 9.73 -6.24 6.24
CA TYR A 418 9.61 -4.84 5.81
C TYR A 418 8.75 -4.66 4.55
N ALA A 419 8.73 -5.64 3.63
CA ALA A 419 7.82 -5.61 2.49
C ALA A 419 6.36 -5.71 2.93
N SER A 420 6.03 -6.74 3.72
CA SER A 420 4.66 -6.95 4.22
C SER A 420 4.19 -5.81 5.13
N MET A 421 5.09 -5.25 5.94
CA MET A 421 4.80 -4.08 6.76
C MET A 421 4.51 -2.85 5.93
N LEU A 422 5.31 -2.59 4.89
CA LEU A 422 5.09 -1.47 3.98
C LEU A 422 3.75 -1.63 3.25
N MET A 423 3.49 -2.82 2.67
CA MET A 423 2.20 -3.13 2.04
C MET A 423 1.01 -2.85 2.97
N PHE A 424 1.12 -3.31 4.22
CA PHE A 424 0.05 -3.14 5.18
C PHE A 424 -0.10 -1.67 5.60
N ALA A 425 0.99 -0.96 5.88
CA ALA A 425 0.95 0.45 6.27
C ALA A 425 0.37 1.33 5.14
N ASP A 426 0.86 1.13 3.92
CA ASP A 426 0.43 1.83 2.71
C ASP A 426 -1.08 1.66 2.48
N ALA A 427 -1.57 0.42 2.55
CA ALA A 427 -3.00 0.14 2.44
C ALA A 427 -3.85 0.82 3.53
N LEU A 428 -3.32 1.09 4.73
CA LEU A 428 -4.09 1.76 5.78
C LEU A 428 -4.22 3.27 5.56
N GLN A 429 -3.41 3.86 4.68
CA GLN A 429 -3.32 5.29 4.46
C GLN A 429 -3.97 5.70 3.12
N ASP A 430 -5.28 5.53 2.97
CA ASP A 430 -6.06 6.19 1.89
C ASP A 430 -6.72 7.50 2.37
N ASP A 431 -6.06 8.25 3.24
CA ASP A 431 -6.38 9.67 3.34
C ASP A 431 -5.59 10.36 2.23
N ARG A 432 -6.28 10.69 1.15
CA ARG A 432 -5.92 11.79 0.24
C ARG A 432 -5.90 13.10 1.03
N ARG A 433 -4.93 13.24 1.94
CA ARG A 433 -4.62 14.46 2.66
C ARG A 433 -4.26 15.44 1.57
N GLU A 434 -5.21 16.32 1.26
CA GLU A 434 -4.98 17.28 0.19
C GLU A 434 -3.73 18.06 0.60
N ILE A 435 -2.72 18.11 -0.28
CA ILE A 435 -1.51 18.93 -0.13
C ILE A 435 -1.90 20.37 0.31
N SER A 436 -3.09 20.82 -0.09
CA SER A 436 -3.68 22.12 0.23
C SER A 436 -4.22 22.30 1.66
N THR A 437 -4.43 21.25 2.46
CA THR A 437 -5.01 21.38 3.80
C THR A 437 -4.26 20.56 4.86
N ALA A 438 -3.54 21.26 5.75
CA ALA A 438 -2.91 20.67 6.94
C ALA A 438 -3.94 20.43 8.08
N THR A 439 -5.13 19.94 7.74
CA THR A 439 -6.20 19.65 8.68
C THR A 439 -6.98 18.41 8.27
N PHE A 440 -7.34 17.58 9.25
CA PHE A 440 -8.12 16.37 9.02
C PHE A 440 -9.06 16.08 10.20
N PRO A 441 -10.15 15.32 10.01
CA PRO A 441 -10.97 14.88 11.13
C PRO A 441 -10.18 13.90 12.02
N ARG A 442 -10.12 14.17 13.33
CA ARG A 442 -9.54 13.29 14.35
C ARG A 442 -9.95 11.81 14.21
N ILE A 443 -11.24 11.59 13.93
CA ILE A 443 -11.77 10.28 13.53
C ILE A 443 -11.57 10.16 12.01
N GLY A 444 -10.40 9.68 11.62
CA GLY A 444 -10.00 9.45 10.23
C GLY A 444 -10.36 8.06 9.71
N VAL A 445 -9.72 7.67 8.60
CA VAL A 445 -9.91 6.36 7.98
C VAL A 445 -9.36 5.25 8.86
N LEU A 446 -8.11 5.35 9.32
CA LEU A 446 -7.53 4.43 10.31
C LEU A 446 -8.02 4.82 11.71
N THR A 447 -8.83 3.96 12.34
CA THR A 447 -9.44 4.25 13.65
C THR A 447 -8.73 3.57 14.81
N SER A 448 -8.09 2.43 14.57
CA SER A 448 -7.20 1.79 15.53
C SER A 448 -6.22 0.86 14.83
N LEU A 449 -5.05 0.69 15.44
CA LEU A 449 -4.11 -0.39 15.13
C LEU A 449 -3.92 -1.20 16.42
N THR A 450 -3.86 -2.51 16.34
CA THR A 450 -3.63 -3.41 17.47
C THR A 450 -2.61 -4.44 17.03
N VAL A 451 -1.64 -4.71 17.89
CA VAL A 451 -0.60 -5.71 17.67
C VAL A 451 -0.68 -6.66 18.85
N GLU A 452 -0.85 -7.93 18.55
CA GLU A 452 -1.00 -9.02 19.52
C GLU A 452 0.15 -10.01 19.27
N PRO A 453 1.34 -9.77 19.85
CA PRO A 453 2.53 -10.57 19.54
C PRO A 453 2.38 -12.04 19.92
N GLU A 454 1.65 -12.33 21.00
CA GLU A 454 1.38 -13.70 21.47
C GLU A 454 0.51 -14.51 20.50
N GLU A 455 -0.35 -13.83 19.73
CA GLU A 455 -1.21 -14.44 18.71
C GLU A 455 -0.61 -14.34 17.29
N ALA A 456 0.59 -13.74 17.18
CA ALA A 456 1.18 -13.35 15.90
C ALA A 456 0.18 -12.60 15.00
N LEU A 457 -0.54 -11.62 15.57
CA LEU A 457 -1.63 -10.93 14.87
C LEU A 457 -1.42 -9.41 14.86
N VAL A 458 -1.58 -8.81 13.69
CA VAL A 458 -1.65 -7.37 13.48
C VAL A 458 -3.03 -7.03 12.92
N LYS A 459 -3.78 -6.20 13.64
CA LYS A 459 -5.14 -5.82 13.28
C LYS A 459 -5.28 -4.32 13.18
N ALA A 460 -5.68 -3.84 12.03
CA ALA A 460 -6.11 -2.46 11.85
C ALA A 460 -7.63 -2.41 11.70
N ARG A 461 -8.24 -1.36 12.23
CA ARG A 461 -9.64 -1.03 11.98
C ARG A 461 -9.70 0.22 11.15
N VAL A 462 -10.48 0.16 10.07
CA VAL A 462 -10.67 1.29 9.17
C VAL A 462 -12.14 1.62 8.99
N SER A 463 -12.44 2.90 8.79
CA SER A 463 -13.79 3.42 8.65
C SER A 463 -14.06 3.89 7.21
N LEU A 464 -14.48 2.98 6.33
CA LEU A 464 -14.93 3.29 4.97
C LEU A 464 -15.91 4.48 4.90
N PRO A 465 -16.87 4.68 5.83
CA PRO A 465 -17.77 5.82 5.79
C PRO A 465 -17.09 7.19 5.82
N GLN A 466 -15.86 7.30 6.33
CA GLN A 466 -15.10 8.55 6.30
C GLN A 466 -14.57 8.86 4.89
N ASN A 467 -14.40 7.86 4.05
CA ASN A 467 -14.01 8.02 2.64
C ASN A 467 -15.15 8.44 1.73
N ARG A 468 -14.79 8.98 0.56
CA ARG A 468 -15.74 9.19 -0.54
C ARG A 468 -16.24 7.83 -1.00
N ARG A 469 -17.57 7.68 -1.09
CA ARG A 469 -18.20 6.40 -1.42
C ARG A 469 -17.72 5.77 -2.74
N PRO A 470 -17.48 6.52 -3.83
CA PRO A 470 -16.90 5.95 -5.05
C PRO A 470 -15.52 5.31 -4.85
N ALA A 471 -14.77 5.65 -3.80
CA ALA A 471 -13.48 5.04 -3.51
C ALA A 471 -13.61 3.63 -2.89
N TRP A 472 -14.74 3.29 -2.26
CA TRP A 472 -14.88 2.05 -1.49
C TRP A 472 -14.52 0.77 -2.25
N PRO A 473 -14.91 0.57 -3.54
CA PRO A 473 -14.53 -0.63 -4.27
C PRO A 473 -13.02 -0.79 -4.45
N PHE A 474 -12.30 0.32 -4.66
CA PHE A 474 -10.85 0.32 -4.77
C PHE A 474 -10.20 -0.04 -3.43
N MET A 475 -10.63 0.60 -2.35
CA MET A 475 -10.12 0.35 -0.99
C MET A 475 -10.36 -1.09 -0.55
N ILE A 476 -11.56 -1.62 -0.76
CA ILE A 476 -11.89 -3.01 -0.39
C ILE A 476 -11.01 -3.99 -1.17
N ALA A 477 -10.83 -3.77 -2.48
CA ALA A 477 -9.97 -4.62 -3.29
C ALA A 477 -8.51 -4.60 -2.81
N GLU A 478 -8.00 -3.42 -2.45
CA GLU A 478 -6.65 -3.23 -1.91
C GLU A 478 -6.48 -3.92 -0.54
N TYR A 479 -7.41 -3.70 0.39
CA TYR A 479 -7.35 -4.31 1.72
C TYR A 479 -7.34 -5.84 1.67
N GLU A 480 -8.19 -6.41 0.82
CA GLU A 480 -8.30 -7.85 0.64
C GLU A 480 -7.10 -8.42 -0.12
N SER A 481 -6.61 -7.73 -1.16
CA SER A 481 -5.40 -8.12 -1.90
C SER A 481 -4.18 -8.17 -0.97
N VAL A 482 -3.93 -7.08 -0.24
CA VAL A 482 -2.75 -6.96 0.65
C VAL A 482 -2.80 -8.01 1.76
N THR A 483 -3.92 -8.11 2.48
CA THR A 483 -4.03 -9.08 3.58
C THR A 483 -3.99 -10.52 3.08
N ARG A 484 -4.58 -10.83 1.91
CA ARG A 484 -4.45 -12.17 1.32
C ARG A 484 -3.01 -12.49 0.97
N TRP A 485 -2.31 -11.56 0.31
CA TRP A 485 -0.93 -11.74 -0.10
C TRP A 485 -0.04 -12.08 1.09
N ILE A 486 -0.07 -11.22 2.11
CA ILE A 486 0.72 -11.40 3.33
C ILE A 486 0.34 -12.72 4.02
N ASN A 487 -0.95 -12.98 4.24
CA ASN A 487 -1.40 -14.12 5.04
C ASN A 487 -1.23 -15.49 4.36
N ARG A 488 -0.98 -15.53 3.04
CA ARG A 488 -0.91 -16.77 2.25
C ARG A 488 0.19 -17.72 2.71
N ARG A 489 1.34 -17.15 3.09
CA ARG A 489 2.55 -17.92 3.49
C ARG A 489 3.06 -17.58 4.89
N SER A 490 2.61 -16.47 5.47
CA SER A 490 3.08 -15.99 6.78
C SER A 490 2.44 -16.72 7.93
N GLU A 491 3.19 -16.92 9.01
CA GLU A 491 2.63 -17.37 10.29
C GLU A 491 1.87 -16.21 10.94
N THR A 492 2.51 -15.04 10.96
CA THR A 492 1.93 -13.77 11.41
C THR A 492 0.78 -13.35 10.49
N LYS A 493 -0.39 -13.05 11.07
CA LYS A 493 -1.58 -12.64 10.33
C LYS A 493 -1.80 -11.13 10.40
N PHE A 494 -2.23 -10.58 9.27
CA PHE A 494 -2.59 -9.17 9.10
C PHE A 494 -4.06 -9.06 8.74
N ILE A 495 -4.80 -8.22 9.45
CA ILE A 495 -6.23 -8.02 9.25
C ILE A 495 -6.52 -6.52 9.12
N ILE A 496 -7.25 -6.15 8.07
CA ILE A 496 -7.84 -4.83 7.90
C ILE A 496 -9.37 -4.98 8.07
N ASP A 497 -9.86 -4.58 9.24
CA ASP A 497 -11.28 -4.61 9.58
C ASP A 497 -11.98 -3.34 9.09
N TYR A 498 -12.51 -3.41 7.87
CA TYR A 498 -13.34 -2.37 7.25
C TYR A 498 -14.86 -2.61 7.42
N TRP A 499 -15.24 -3.73 8.04
CA TRP A 499 -16.63 -4.18 8.19
C TRP A 499 -17.29 -3.69 9.49
N SER A 500 -16.52 -3.58 10.58
CA SER A 500 -17.05 -3.24 11.90
C SER A 500 -17.68 -1.85 11.95
N GLU A 501 -17.10 -0.86 11.28
CA GLU A 501 -17.59 0.53 11.30
C GLU A 501 -18.67 0.83 10.26
N THR A 502 -18.76 -0.02 9.24
CA THR A 502 -19.79 0.07 8.20
C THR A 502 -21.09 -0.64 8.63
N GLY A 503 -21.06 -1.47 9.68
CA GLY A 503 -22.21 -2.30 10.05
C GLY A 503 -22.49 -3.39 9.02
N LEU A 504 -21.51 -3.67 8.16
CA LEU A 504 -21.54 -4.73 7.16
C LEU A 504 -21.33 -6.13 7.76
N ILE A 505 -21.29 -6.23 9.10
CA ILE A 505 -21.25 -7.49 9.82
C ILE A 505 -22.43 -8.34 9.33
N LEU A 506 -22.15 -9.26 8.41
CA LEU A 506 -22.92 -10.47 8.25
C LEU A 506 -22.87 -11.10 9.62
N ARG A 507 -23.96 -11.00 10.40
CA ARG A 507 -24.16 -11.91 11.53
C ARG A 507 -23.90 -13.30 10.96
N ARG A 508 -22.77 -13.91 11.33
CA ARG A 508 -22.56 -15.33 11.14
C ARG A 508 -23.67 -15.98 11.96
N SER A 509 -24.73 -16.37 11.27
CA SER A 509 -25.75 -17.29 11.77
C SER A 509 -25.34 -18.69 11.37
#